data_AF-A0AA88YPJ7-F1
#
_entry.id   AF-A0AA88YPJ7-F1
#
_cell.length_a   1.000
_cell.length_b   1.000
_cell.length_c   1.000
_cell.angle_alpha   90.00
_cell.angle_beta   90.00
_cell.angle_gamma   90.00
#
_symmetry.space_group_name_H-M   'P 1'
#
loop_
_entity.id
_entity.type
_entity.pdbx_description
1 polymer ?
#
loop_
_entity_poly.entity_id
_entity_poly.type
_entity_poly.pdbx_seq_one_letter_code
_entity_poly.pdbx_strand_id
1 'polypeptide(L)'
;MLRLIKETLQDFLGYTSLHGLGRIGAGKHIVQKIIWGLLFLAAACMCFYQVYRLALQYVRKETSTKIVMDYKALDFPDVTICNLNPASYTKVKGIKELYQVLQEAADRSNLSSLVPVV
;
A
#
# COMPACT_ATOMS: atom_id res chain seq x y z
N MET A 1 -7.46 -50.05 -24.69
CA MET A 1 -7.74 -48.76 -24.03
C MET A 1 -6.65 -48.38 -23.01
N LEU A 2 -6.43 -49.15 -21.93
CA LEU A 2 -5.40 -48.86 -20.91
C LEU A 2 -3.95 -48.82 -21.44
N ARG A 3 -3.60 -49.65 -22.44
CA ARG A 3 -2.27 -49.62 -23.08
C ARG A 3 -2.00 -48.31 -23.84
N LEU A 4 -2.99 -47.86 -24.62
CA LEU A 4 -2.92 -46.61 -25.37
C LEU A 4 -2.69 -45.42 -24.42
N ILE A 5 -3.48 -45.34 -23.34
CA ILE A 5 -3.33 -44.27 -22.33
C ILE A 5 -1.92 -44.27 -21.74
N LYS A 6 -1.34 -45.44 -21.45
CA LYS A 6 0.01 -45.57 -20.91
C LYS A 6 1.08 -45.08 -21.88
N GLU A 7 0.98 -45.44 -23.16
CA GLU A 7 1.92 -45.01 -24.19
C GLU A 7 1.85 -43.50 -24.39
N THR A 8 0.65 -42.93 -24.52
CA THR A 8 0.47 -41.48 -24.66
C THR A 8 0.99 -40.71 -23.44
N LEU A 9 0.78 -41.23 -22.23
CA LEU A 9 1.35 -40.64 -21.01
C LEU A 9 2.87 -40.72 -20.99
N GLN A 10 3.47 -41.85 -21.37
CA GLN A 10 4.93 -41.96 -21.39
C GLN A 10 5.57 -41.01 -22.40
N ASP A 11 4.99 -40.89 -23.60
CA ASP A 11 5.45 -39.92 -24.59
C ASP A 11 5.35 -38.50 -24.04
N PHE A 12 4.19 -38.12 -23.48
CA PHE A 12 4.02 -36.79 -22.91
C PHE A 12 5.00 -36.49 -21.75
N LEU A 13 5.22 -37.47 -20.87
CA LEU A 13 6.18 -37.36 -19.77
C LEU A 13 7.63 -37.26 -20.26
N GLY A 14 7.94 -37.78 -21.46
CA GLY A 14 9.26 -37.69 -22.08
C GLY A 14 9.54 -36.35 -22.76
N TYR A 15 8.52 -35.69 -23.32
CA TYR A 15 8.67 -34.43 -24.06
C TYR A 15 8.33 -33.17 -23.24
N THR A 16 7.70 -33.31 -22.07
CA THR A 16 7.32 -32.16 -21.26
C THR A 16 8.53 -31.43 -20.65
N SER A 17 8.46 -30.10 -20.59
CA SER A 17 9.45 -29.26 -19.91
C SER A 17 9.29 -29.27 -18.37
N LEU A 18 8.20 -29.86 -17.86
CA LEU A 18 7.96 -30.05 -16.43
C LEU A 18 8.97 -31.05 -15.86
N HIS A 19 10.01 -30.52 -15.23
CA HIS A 19 11.15 -31.29 -14.69
C HIS A 19 10.74 -32.44 -13.78
N GLY A 20 9.67 -32.29 -12.99
CA GLY A 20 9.18 -33.35 -12.09
C GLY A 20 8.50 -34.51 -12.82
N LEU A 21 7.80 -34.25 -13.93
CA LEU A 21 7.05 -35.26 -14.67
C LEU A 21 7.97 -36.24 -15.40
N GLY A 22 9.06 -35.76 -15.99
CA GLY A 22 10.05 -36.63 -16.65
C GLY A 22 10.69 -37.65 -15.70
N ARG A 23 10.86 -37.29 -14.41
CA ARG A 23 11.39 -38.21 -13.39
C ARG A 23 10.38 -39.30 -12.98
N ILE A 24 9.08 -38.99 -12.99
CA ILE A 24 8.01 -39.97 -12.76
C ILE A 24 7.92 -40.95 -13.93
N GLY A 25 8.05 -40.46 -15.17
CA GLY A 25 8.04 -41.27 -16.39
C GLY A 25 9.23 -42.23 -16.50
N ALA A 26 10.43 -41.77 -16.14
CA ALA A 26 11.68 -42.53 -16.26
C ALA A 26 11.97 -43.51 -15.11
N GLY A 27 11.23 -43.44 -13.99
CA GLY A 27 11.46 -44.33 -12.84
C GLY A 27 11.20 -45.80 -13.16
N LYS A 28 12.15 -46.69 -12.86
CA LYS A 28 11.97 -48.15 -13.01
C LYS A 28 11.16 -48.76 -11.86
N HIS A 29 11.30 -48.23 -10.65
CA HIS A 29 10.64 -48.75 -9.45
C HIS A 29 9.42 -47.92 -9.06
N ILE A 30 8.36 -48.58 -8.57
CA ILE A 30 7.11 -47.94 -8.14
C ILE A 30 7.37 -46.91 -7.02
N VAL A 31 8.26 -47.23 -6.07
CA VAL A 31 8.62 -46.33 -4.97
C VAL A 31 9.17 -44.99 -5.47
N GLN A 32 10.05 -45.02 -6.48
CA GLN A 32 10.58 -43.79 -7.08
C GLN A 32 9.47 -42.95 -7.71
N LYS A 33 8.53 -43.60 -8.42
CA LYS A 33 7.38 -42.90 -9.02
C LYS A 33 6.48 -42.25 -7.97
N ILE A 34 6.26 -42.94 -6.86
CA ILE A 34 5.46 -42.40 -5.74
C ILE A 34 6.16 -41.19 -5.12
N ILE A 35 7.45 -41.28 -4.82
CA ILE A 35 8.22 -40.17 -4.24
C ILE A 35 8.20 -38.94 -5.16
N TRP A 36 8.52 -39.13 -6.44
CA TRP A 36 8.50 -38.04 -7.41
C TRP A 36 7.10 -37.50 -7.66
N GLY A 37 6.07 -38.36 -7.62
CA GLY A 37 4.67 -37.96 -7.70
C GLY A 37 4.25 -37.08 -6.52
N LEU A 38 4.60 -37.46 -5.29
CA LEU A 38 4.31 -36.69 -4.08
C LEU A 38 5.04 -35.34 -4.09
N LEU A 39 6.32 -35.32 -4.46
CA LEU A 39 7.08 -34.09 -4.59
C LEU A 39 6.49 -33.15 -5.65
N PHE A 40 6.10 -33.69 -6.81
CA PHE A 40 5.43 -32.91 -7.85
C PHE A 40 4.10 -32.35 -7.36
N LEU A 41 3.29 -33.17 -6.68
CA LEU A 41 2.00 -32.74 -6.14
C LEU A 41 2.17 -31.63 -5.09
N ALA A 42 3.14 -31.79 -4.18
CA ALA A 42 3.46 -30.76 -3.19
C ALA A 42 3.88 -29.45 -3.85
N ALA A 43 4.76 -29.51 -4.86
CA ALA A 43 5.20 -28.34 -5.63
C ALA A 43 4.03 -27.67 -6.38
N ALA A 44 3.14 -28.46 -6.99
CA ALA A 44 1.94 -27.95 -7.67
C ALA A 44 1.00 -27.24 -6.69
N CYS A 45 0.68 -27.86 -5.55
CA CYS A 45 -0.13 -27.25 -4.50
C CYS A 45 0.47 -25.93 -4.00
N MET A 46 1.78 -25.90 -3.76
CA MET A 46 2.48 -24.68 -3.32
C MET A 46 2.43 -23.59 -4.39
N CYS A 47 2.64 -23.95 -5.65
CA CYS A 47 2.53 -23.03 -6.78
C CYS A 47 1.12 -22.41 -6.87
N PHE A 48 0.06 -23.22 -6.81
CA PHE A 48 -1.31 -22.72 -6.80
C PHE A 48 -1.59 -21.80 -5.60
N TYR A 49 -1.09 -22.17 -4.42
CA TYR A 49 -1.21 -21.33 -3.22
C TYR A 49 -0.54 -19.96 -3.42
N GLN A 50 0.68 -19.92 -3.98
CA GLN A 50 1.40 -18.69 -4.22
C GLN A 50 0.72 -17.82 -5.29
N VAL A 51 0.24 -18.42 -6.38
CA VAL A 51 -0.51 -17.69 -7.41
C VAL A 51 -1.79 -17.10 -6.84
N TYR A 52 -2.52 -17.85 -6.01
CA TYR A 52 -3.72 -17.36 -5.33
C TYR A 52 -3.41 -16.18 -4.40
N ARG A 53 -2.36 -16.30 -3.57
CA ARG A 53 -1.91 -15.22 -2.68
C ARG A 53 -1.49 -13.98 -3.46
N LEU A 54 -0.77 -14.16 -4.57
CA LEU A 54 -0.34 -13.07 -5.44
C LEU A 54 -1.53 -12.37 -6.11
N ALA A 55 -2.53 -13.13 -6.57
CA ALA A 55 -3.75 -12.58 -7.13
C ALA A 55 -4.54 -11.76 -6.11
N LEU A 56 -4.67 -12.26 -4.87
CA LEU A 56 -5.27 -11.49 -3.78
C LEU A 56 -4.51 -10.20 -3.48
N GLN A 57 -3.18 -10.27 -3.42
CA GLN A 57 -2.34 -9.09 -3.18
C GLN A 57 -2.50 -8.05 -4.30
N TYR A 58 -2.59 -8.50 -5.56
CA TYR A 58 -2.84 -7.62 -6.70
C TYR A 58 -4.20 -6.92 -6.61
N VAL A 59 -5.27 -7.66 -6.30
CA VAL A 59 -6.63 -7.10 -6.17
C VAL A 59 -6.75 -6.12 -5.00
N ARG A 60 -5.99 -6.33 -3.92
CA ARG A 60 -5.94 -5.42 -2.77
C ARG A 60 -5.36 -4.04 -3.08
N LYS A 61 -4.66 -3.87 -4.23
CA LYS A 61 -4.08 -2.59 -4.69
C LYS A 61 -3.27 -1.87 -3.60
N GLU A 62 -2.52 -2.62 -2.80
CA GLU A 62 -1.69 -2.04 -1.74
C GLU A 62 -0.58 -1.19 -2.39
N THR A 63 -0.58 0.12 -2.10
CA THR A 63 0.43 1.06 -2.62
C THR A 63 1.53 1.25 -1.59
N SER A 64 2.79 1.08 -2.00
CA SER A 64 3.95 1.41 -1.18
C SER A 64 4.47 2.80 -1.53
N THR A 65 4.44 3.73 -0.57
CA THR A 65 4.99 5.07 -0.76
C THR A 65 6.51 5.02 -0.55
N LYS A 66 7.27 5.34 -1.60
CA LYS A 66 8.73 5.48 -1.52
C LYS A 66 9.08 6.94 -1.25
N ILE A 67 9.62 7.23 -0.06
CA ILE A 67 10.16 8.56 0.27
C ILE A 67 11.61 8.60 -0.20
N VAL A 68 11.91 9.52 -1.12
CA VAL A 68 13.27 9.79 -1.60
C VAL A 68 13.60 11.24 -1.26
N MET A 69 14.74 11.45 -0.63
CA MET A 69 15.27 12.79 -0.38
C MET A 69 16.08 13.22 -1.60
N ASP A 70 15.64 14.29 -2.26
CA ASP A 70 16.35 14.89 -3.40
C ASP A 70 16.86 16.27 -2.97
N TYR A 71 18.14 16.55 -3.24
CA TYR A 71 18.81 17.79 -2.85
C TYR A 71 18.83 18.74 -4.05
N LYS A 72 17.65 19.26 -4.41
CA LYS A 72 17.50 20.31 -5.42
C LYS A 72 17.36 21.67 -4.75
N ALA A 73 17.73 22.73 -5.47
CA ALA A 73 17.33 24.08 -5.07
C ALA A 73 15.80 24.16 -5.18
N LEU A 74 15.13 24.35 -4.05
CA LEU A 74 13.68 24.55 -3.99
C LEU A 74 13.37 26.04 -4.16
N ASP A 75 12.26 26.34 -4.83
CA ASP A 75 11.70 27.69 -4.83
C ASP A 75 11.33 28.09 -3.41
N PHE A 76 11.56 29.37 -3.08
CA PHE A 76 11.18 29.91 -1.78
C PHE A 76 9.65 29.85 -1.64
N PRO A 77 9.11 29.31 -0.53
CA PRO A 77 7.68 29.12 -0.38
C PRO A 77 6.95 30.45 -0.15
N ASP A 78 5.65 30.46 -0.38
CA ASP A 78 4.81 31.57 0.04
C ASP A 78 4.77 31.64 1.58
N VAL A 79 5.30 32.74 2.11
CA VAL A 79 5.29 33.00 3.55
C VAL A 79 4.15 33.96 3.85
N THR A 80 3.13 33.46 4.56
CA THR A 80 2.03 34.30 5.07
C THR A 80 2.28 34.63 6.53
N ILE A 81 2.42 35.93 6.83
CA ILE A 81 2.55 36.44 8.19
C ILE A 81 1.27 37.19 8.54
N CYS A 82 0.58 36.72 9.57
CA CYS A 82 -0.61 37.39 10.10
C CYS A 82 -0.27 38.09 11.42
N ASN A 83 -0.77 39.32 11.58
CA ASN A 83 -0.78 39.96 12.88
C ASN A 83 -1.72 39.18 13.81
N LEU A 84 -1.27 38.89 15.03
CA LEU A 84 -2.11 38.23 16.03
C LEU A 84 -3.27 39.13 16.49
N ASN A 85 -3.11 40.45 16.39
CA ASN A 85 -4.20 41.37 16.68
C ASN A 85 -5.30 41.23 15.60
N PRO A 86 -6.50 40.73 15.96
CA PRO A 86 -7.57 40.48 15.01
C PRO A 86 -8.18 41.77 14.45
N ALA A 87 -8.07 42.90 15.16
CA ALA A 87 -8.64 44.16 14.71
C ALA A 87 -7.92 45.39 15.30
N SER A 88 -7.71 46.41 14.47
CA SER A 88 -7.12 47.66 14.94
C SER A 88 -8.12 48.48 15.75
N TYR A 89 -7.77 48.80 17.01
CA TYR A 89 -8.57 49.65 17.90
C TYR A 89 -9.01 50.96 17.23
N THR A 90 -8.10 51.62 16.49
CA THR A 90 -8.38 52.90 15.84
C THR A 90 -9.49 52.82 14.78
N LYS A 91 -9.65 51.65 14.14
CA LYS A 91 -10.68 51.40 13.12
C LYS A 91 -12.03 50.99 13.74
N VAL A 92 -12.01 50.38 14.93
CA VAL A 92 -13.22 49.80 15.54
C VAL A 92 -13.85 50.67 16.61
N LYS A 93 -13.13 51.61 17.23
CA LYS A 93 -13.67 52.51 18.27
C LYS A 93 -14.92 53.32 17.88
N GLY A 94 -15.13 53.54 16.57
CA GLY A 94 -16.31 54.25 16.05
C GLY A 94 -17.56 53.38 15.90
N ILE A 95 -17.42 52.05 15.96
CA ILE A 95 -18.50 51.08 15.78
C ILE A 95 -18.68 50.34 17.12
N LYS A 96 -19.51 50.91 18.00
CA LYS A 96 -19.70 50.42 19.39
C LYS A 96 -20.09 48.95 19.45
N GLU A 97 -21.00 48.52 18.59
CA GLU A 97 -21.45 47.12 18.49
C GLU A 97 -20.28 46.16 18.21
N LEU A 98 -19.43 46.49 17.24
CA LEU A 98 -18.29 45.66 16.87
C LEU A 98 -17.21 45.67 17.96
N TYR A 99 -17.00 46.81 18.61
CA TYR A 99 -16.05 46.93 19.72
C TYR A 99 -16.44 46.03 20.90
N GLN A 100 -17.72 46.00 21.27
CA GLN A 100 -18.25 45.17 22.35
C GLN A 100 -18.09 43.67 22.06
N VAL A 101 -18.43 43.25 20.83
CA VAL A 101 -18.28 41.85 20.39
C VAL A 101 -16.81 41.41 20.41
N LEU A 102 -15.88 42.28 19.98
CA LEU A 102 -14.45 41.97 20.01
C LEU A 102 -13.89 41.88 21.43
N GLN A 103 -14.37 42.70 22.36
CA GLN A 103 -13.97 42.62 23.77
C GLN A 103 -14.48 41.34 24.43
N GLU A 104 -15.74 40.96 24.18
CA GLU A 104 -16.30 39.70 24.70
C GLU A 104 -15.55 38.48 24.13
N ALA A 105 -15.20 38.51 22.85
CA ALA A 105 -14.41 37.46 22.21
C ALA A 105 -12.95 37.41 22.73
N ALA A 106 -12.35 38.57 23.02
CA ALA A 106 -11.00 38.66 23.60
C ALA A 106 -10.95 38.13 25.04
N ASP A 107 -11.98 38.42 25.85
CA ASP A 107 -12.09 37.94 27.23
C ASP A 107 -12.28 36.42 27.29
N ARG A 108 -13.17 35.87 26.44
CA ARG A 108 -13.39 34.42 26.28
C ARG A 108 -12.12 33.63 25.93
N SER A 109 -11.22 34.25 25.18
CA SER A 109 -10.02 33.60 24.64
C SER A 109 -8.76 33.86 25.47
N ASN A 110 -8.88 34.55 26.62
CA ASN A 110 -7.76 35.06 27.44
C ASN A 110 -6.77 35.93 26.63
N LEU A 111 -7.27 36.59 25.57
CA LEU A 111 -6.51 37.38 24.62
C LEU A 111 -6.70 38.89 24.88
N SER A 112 -6.91 39.24 26.14
CA SER A 112 -7.13 40.61 26.64
C SER A 112 -5.94 41.54 26.42
N SER A 113 -4.75 40.99 26.12
CA SER A 113 -3.55 41.75 25.78
C SER A 113 -3.47 42.22 24.32
N LEU A 114 -4.32 41.69 23.41
CA LEU A 114 -4.30 42.07 21.98
C LEU A 114 -5.29 43.17 21.60
N VAL A 115 -6.29 43.41 22.43
CA VAL A 115 -7.22 44.55 22.29
C VAL A 115 -6.90 45.53 23.42
N PRO A 116 -6.12 46.60 23.17
CA PRO A 116 -5.80 47.55 24.22
C PRO A 116 -7.09 48.19 24.73
N VAL A 117 -7.43 47.91 25.99
CA VAL A 117 -8.45 48.63 26.74
C VAL A 117 -7.79 49.93 27.20
N VAL A 118 -7.96 50.98 26.40
CA VAL A 118 -7.67 52.37 26.79
C VAL A 118 -8.97 53.01 27.24
#